data_AF-A0AAN3KT82-F1
#
_entry.id   AF-A0AAN3KT82-F1
#
_cell.length_a   1.000
_cell.length_b   1.000
_cell.length_c   1.000
_cell.angle_alpha   90.00
_cell.angle_beta   90.00
_cell.angle_gamma   90.00
#
_symmetry.space_group_name_H-M   'P 1'
#
loop_
_entity.id
_entity.type
_entity.pdbx_description
1 polymer ?
#
loop_
_entity_poly.entity_id
_entity_poly.type
_entity_poly.pdbx_seq_one_letter_code
_entity_poly.pdbx_strand_id
1 'polypeptide(L)'
;MKVKNFIYLPFCLFIGTSVAGALPEIPEPFKYGVGGIDNGKIYIGLGSLGNNWYMIDTNQSEKKWTKIAQWPTVPREQATATIIDGKIYVFGGIGKDKSGVITLQKDVYSYDIAKDKWEKLMTRPPVSLAGHVSFIHNGHAVSTGGVNENIFNGYFSDVELSKGNSALTEKVNRDYFSKPVDDY
;
A
#
# COMPACT_ATOMS: atom_id res chain seq x y z
N MET A 1 -17.48 -50.76 42.67
CA MET A 1 -16.28 -50.43 41.86
C MET A 1 -16.75 -49.82 40.53
N LYS A 2 -16.46 -48.53 40.34
CA LYS A 2 -16.61 -47.63 39.16
C LYS A 2 -17.96 -47.50 38.44
N VAL A 3 -18.66 -46.40 38.73
CA VAL A 3 -19.67 -45.76 37.86
C VAL A 3 -18.90 -44.94 36.80
N LYS A 4 -19.20 -45.14 35.52
CA LYS A 4 -18.64 -44.33 34.42
C LYS A 4 -19.51 -43.09 34.21
N ASN A 5 -18.98 -41.91 34.54
CA ASN A 5 -19.57 -40.64 34.11
C ASN A 5 -19.13 -40.36 32.66
N PHE A 6 -20.09 -40.31 31.74
CA PHE A 6 -19.86 -39.74 30.41
C PHE A 6 -20.14 -38.24 30.48
N ILE A 7 -19.09 -37.44 30.26
CA ILE A 7 -19.20 -35.99 30.08
C ILE A 7 -19.45 -35.76 28.59
N TYR A 8 -20.63 -35.23 28.24
CA TYR A 8 -20.88 -34.69 26.91
C TYR A 8 -20.36 -33.25 26.86
N LEU A 9 -19.30 -32.98 26.10
CA LEU A 9 -18.98 -31.63 25.65
C LEU A 9 -19.84 -31.30 24.42
N PRO A 10 -20.56 -30.17 24.37
CA PRO A 10 -21.17 -29.72 23.13
C PRO A 10 -20.07 -29.15 22.24
N PHE A 11 -19.83 -29.80 21.09
CA PHE A 11 -19.00 -29.27 20.03
C PHE A 11 -19.83 -28.22 19.27
N CYS A 12 -19.72 -26.95 19.64
CA CYS A 12 -20.31 -25.85 18.88
C CYS A 12 -19.49 -25.62 17.61
N LEU A 13 -19.91 -26.26 16.53
CA LEU A 13 -19.42 -25.96 15.18
C LEU A 13 -20.06 -24.64 14.72
N PHE A 14 -19.40 -23.51 14.94
CA PHE A 14 -19.75 -22.28 14.24
C PHE A 14 -19.31 -22.43 12.78
N ILE A 15 -20.22 -22.88 11.92
CA ILE A 15 -20.07 -22.73 10.48
C ILE A 15 -20.35 -21.26 10.19
N GLY A 16 -19.31 -20.43 10.25
CA GLY A 16 -19.39 -19.08 9.73
C GLY A 16 -19.65 -19.16 8.24
N THR A 17 -20.90 -18.99 7.83
CA THR A 17 -21.21 -18.72 6.43
C THR A 17 -20.62 -17.34 6.13
N SER A 18 -19.52 -17.29 5.39
CA SER A 18 -19.02 -16.04 4.84
C SER A 18 -20.04 -15.56 3.80
N VAL A 19 -21.01 -14.77 4.22
CA VAL A 19 -21.80 -13.98 3.27
C VAL A 19 -20.88 -12.86 2.83
N ALA A 20 -20.20 -13.04 1.70
CA ALA A 20 -19.52 -11.95 1.02
C ALA A 20 -20.59 -11.00 0.46
N GLY A 21 -21.11 -10.11 1.31
CA GLY A 21 -21.83 -8.94 0.82
C GLY A 21 -20.82 -8.05 0.11
N ALA A 22 -20.96 -7.88 -1.21
CA ALA A 22 -20.10 -6.97 -1.96
C ALA A 22 -20.23 -5.56 -1.36
N LEU A 23 -19.09 -4.93 -1.07
CA LEU A 23 -19.07 -3.49 -0.80
C LEU A 23 -19.57 -2.75 -2.05
N PRO A 24 -20.13 -1.54 -1.92
CA PRO A 24 -20.45 -0.72 -3.10
C PRO A 24 -19.19 -0.51 -3.94
N GLU A 25 -19.39 -0.32 -5.24
CA GLU A 25 -18.29 -0.03 -6.17
C GLU A 25 -17.47 1.16 -5.67
N ILE A 26 -16.15 1.03 -5.80
CA ILE A 26 -15.24 2.14 -5.51
C ILE A 26 -15.53 3.24 -6.54
N PRO A 27 -15.58 4.53 -6.15
CA PRO A 27 -16.00 5.62 -7.04
C PRO A 27 -15.19 5.76 -8.33
N GLU A 28 -13.98 5.20 -8.36
CA GLU A 28 -13.02 5.27 -9.46
C GLU A 28 -12.27 3.92 -9.55
N PRO A 29 -11.76 3.53 -10.74
CA PRO A 29 -10.93 2.33 -10.88
C PRO A 29 -9.74 2.35 -9.92
N PHE A 30 -9.50 1.23 -9.23
CA PHE A 30 -8.50 1.14 -8.17
C PHE A 30 -7.48 0.02 -8.43
N LYS A 31 -6.25 0.41 -8.79
CA LYS A 31 -5.08 -0.48 -8.93
C LYS A 31 -3.84 0.18 -8.32
N TYR A 32 -2.89 -0.63 -7.86
CA TYR A 32 -1.59 -0.21 -7.29
C TYR A 32 -1.65 0.77 -6.10
N GLY A 33 -2.83 0.99 -5.53
CA GLY A 33 -2.98 1.82 -4.35
C GLY A 33 -2.84 0.99 -3.08
N VAL A 34 -3.20 1.61 -1.97
CA VAL A 34 -3.03 1.06 -0.63
C VAL A 34 -4.36 1.08 0.11
N GLY A 35 -4.45 0.26 1.15
CA GLY A 35 -5.57 0.35 2.08
C GLY A 35 -5.27 -0.28 3.42
N GLY A 36 -6.17 -0.06 4.35
CA GLY A 36 -6.14 -0.64 5.69
C GLY A 36 -7.53 -0.63 6.30
N ILE A 37 -7.70 -1.40 7.36
CA ILE A 37 -8.95 -1.48 8.12
C ILE A 37 -8.68 -1.20 9.59
N ASP A 38 -9.50 -0.35 10.20
CA ASP A 38 -9.48 -0.09 11.64
C ASP A 38 -10.91 0.08 12.15
N ASN A 39 -11.27 -0.65 13.21
CA ASN A 39 -12.59 -0.57 13.85
C ASN A 39 -13.78 -0.66 12.86
N GLY A 40 -13.67 -1.54 11.86
CA GLY A 40 -14.68 -1.72 10.81
C GLY A 40 -14.74 -0.57 9.80
N LYS A 41 -13.78 0.35 9.78
CA LYS A 41 -13.63 1.36 8.74
C LYS A 41 -12.49 0.96 7.81
N ILE A 42 -12.80 0.85 6.52
CA ILE A 42 -11.81 0.58 5.48
C ILE A 42 -11.40 1.90 4.85
N TYR A 43 -10.10 2.09 4.69
CA TYR A 43 -9.49 3.25 4.08
C TYR A 43 -8.73 2.81 2.84
N ILE A 44 -8.92 3.49 1.72
CA ILE A 44 -8.18 3.23 0.47
C ILE A 44 -7.75 4.53 -0.18
N GLY A 45 -6.63 4.51 -0.90
CA GLY A 45 -6.14 5.66 -1.65
C GLY A 45 -4.91 5.33 -2.47
N LEU A 46 -4.36 6.35 -3.13
CA LEU A 46 -3.19 6.21 -4.01
C LEU A 46 -3.47 5.28 -5.21
N GLY A 47 -2.41 4.87 -5.90
CA GLY A 47 -2.53 4.10 -7.14
C GLY A 47 -3.25 4.91 -8.21
N SER A 48 -4.17 4.27 -8.91
CA SER A 48 -5.02 4.95 -9.90
C SER A 48 -6.04 5.94 -9.31
N LEU A 49 -6.21 6.02 -7.99
CA LEU A 49 -6.99 7.09 -7.34
C LEU A 49 -6.21 8.41 -7.25
N GLY A 50 -4.94 8.42 -7.65
CA GLY A 50 -4.10 9.60 -7.59
C GLY A 50 -3.94 10.11 -6.16
N ASN A 51 -4.40 11.33 -5.90
CA ASN A 51 -4.39 11.91 -4.55
C ASN A 51 -5.69 11.67 -3.76
N ASN A 52 -6.70 11.06 -4.36
CA ASN A 52 -7.95 10.79 -3.68
C ASN A 52 -7.78 9.67 -2.64
N TRP A 53 -8.40 9.87 -1.48
CA TRP A 53 -8.55 8.88 -0.44
C TRP A 53 -10.02 8.75 -0.06
N TYR A 54 -10.43 7.52 0.23
CA TYR A 54 -11.79 7.16 0.56
C TYR A 54 -11.84 6.35 1.85
N MET A 55 -12.93 6.51 2.59
CA MET A 55 -13.28 5.70 3.76
C MET A 55 -14.68 5.12 3.61
N ILE A 56 -14.88 3.90 4.07
CA ILE A 56 -16.21 3.28 4.23
C ILE A 56 -16.34 2.65 5.61
N ASP A 57 -17.43 2.94 6.31
CA ASP A 57 -17.74 2.31 7.60
C ASP A 57 -18.60 1.07 7.36
N THR A 58 -18.03 -0.11 7.56
CA THR A 58 -18.71 -1.39 7.31
C THR A 58 -19.77 -1.71 8.37
N ASN A 59 -19.78 -1.00 9.51
CA ASN A 59 -20.77 -1.18 10.56
C ASN A 59 -22.09 -0.45 10.24
N GLN A 60 -22.10 0.46 9.25
CA GLN A 60 -23.31 1.15 8.83
C GLN A 60 -24.24 0.21 8.03
N SER A 61 -25.54 0.41 8.21
CA SER A 61 -26.58 -0.28 7.42
C SER A 61 -26.48 0.10 5.94
N GLU A 62 -26.36 1.41 5.68
CA GLU A 62 -26.04 1.96 4.36
C GLU A 62 -24.53 2.19 4.24
N LYS A 63 -23.86 1.37 3.42
CA LYS A 63 -22.42 1.44 3.20
C LYS A 63 -22.13 2.34 2.01
N LYS A 64 -21.31 3.37 2.21
CA LYS A 64 -20.90 4.29 1.14
C LYS A 64 -19.45 4.76 1.31
N TRP A 65 -18.73 4.82 0.19
CA TRP A 65 -17.41 5.44 0.15
C TRP A 65 -17.54 6.95 0.30
N THR A 66 -16.80 7.51 1.24
CA THR A 66 -16.74 8.95 1.53
C THR A 66 -15.33 9.46 1.29
N LYS A 67 -15.18 10.59 0.60
CA LYS A 67 -13.88 11.24 0.44
C LYS A 67 -13.37 11.75 1.79
N ILE A 68 -12.09 11.56 2.03
CA ILE A 68 -11.35 12.09 3.19
C ILE A 68 -10.20 12.97 2.69
N ALA A 69 -9.39 13.53 3.59
CA ALA A 69 -8.29 14.41 3.22
C ALA A 69 -7.38 13.77 2.17
N GLN A 70 -7.16 14.52 1.10
CA GLN A 70 -6.36 14.08 -0.03
C GLN A 70 -4.89 13.94 0.35
N TRP A 71 -4.22 13.04 -0.36
CA TRP A 71 -2.78 12.87 -0.27
C TRP A 71 -2.07 14.20 -0.61
N PRO A 72 -1.15 14.71 0.24
CA PRO A 72 -0.67 16.09 0.15
C PRO A 72 0.53 16.30 -0.77
N THR A 73 0.99 15.26 -1.47
CA THR A 73 2.19 15.31 -2.32
C THR A 73 1.94 14.57 -3.64
N VAL A 74 3.00 14.26 -4.40
CA VAL A 74 2.89 13.49 -5.64
C VAL A 74 2.14 12.16 -5.40
N PRO A 75 1.18 11.80 -6.28
CA PRO A 75 0.53 10.49 -6.24
C PRO A 75 1.55 9.35 -6.22
N ARG A 76 1.18 8.24 -5.56
CA ARG A 76 2.06 7.08 -5.45
C ARG A 76 1.45 5.83 -6.00
N GLU A 77 2.27 4.99 -6.60
CA GLU A 77 1.95 3.58 -6.87
C GLU A 77 2.89 2.69 -6.05
N GLN A 78 2.45 1.46 -5.75
CA GLN A 78 3.28 0.45 -5.07
C GLN A 78 3.87 0.88 -3.72
N ALA A 79 3.23 1.87 -3.08
CA ALA A 79 3.44 2.17 -1.67
C ALA A 79 2.84 1.05 -0.81
N THR A 80 3.10 1.08 0.50
CA THR A 80 2.32 0.29 1.47
C THR A 80 1.70 1.22 2.51
N ALA A 81 0.63 0.75 3.13
CA ALA A 81 0.00 1.44 4.26
C ALA A 81 -0.14 0.50 5.46
N THR A 82 -0.10 1.06 6.66
CA THR A 82 -0.31 0.32 7.90
C THR A 82 -1.03 1.21 8.91
N ILE A 83 -2.00 0.66 9.64
CA ILE A 83 -2.74 1.41 10.65
C ILE A 83 -2.22 1.05 12.04
N ILE A 84 -1.76 2.04 12.79
CA ILE A 84 -1.25 1.88 14.16
C ILE A 84 -1.81 3.04 14.99
N ASP A 85 -2.42 2.72 16.13
CA ASP A 85 -2.92 3.70 17.12
C ASP A 85 -3.74 4.86 16.52
N GLY A 86 -4.70 4.52 15.66
CA GLY A 86 -5.60 5.49 15.03
C GLY A 86 -4.97 6.35 13.93
N LYS A 87 -3.78 5.97 13.43
CA LYS A 87 -3.11 6.65 12.32
C LYS A 87 -2.78 5.70 11.19
N ILE A 88 -2.96 6.15 9.96
CA ILE A 88 -2.55 5.42 8.76
C ILE A 88 -1.17 5.93 8.34
N TYR A 89 -0.17 5.06 8.34
CA TYR A 89 1.18 5.37 7.88
C TYR A 89 1.35 4.86 6.46
N VAL A 90 1.84 5.72 5.57
CA VAL A 90 2.14 5.37 4.18
C VAL A 90 3.65 5.41 3.98
N PHE A 91 4.20 4.30 3.47
CA PHE A 91 5.63 4.10 3.28
C PHE A 91 5.96 3.99 1.79
N GLY A 92 6.93 4.80 1.37
CA GLY A 92 7.54 4.70 0.05
C GLY A 92 6.55 4.77 -1.11
N GLY A 93 6.78 3.94 -2.13
CA GLY A 93 6.10 3.92 -3.42
C GLY A 93 6.91 4.65 -4.49
N ILE A 94 6.35 4.69 -5.69
CA ILE A 94 6.90 5.40 -6.85
C ILE A 94 6.01 6.59 -7.17
N GLY A 95 6.62 7.70 -7.57
CA GLY A 95 5.93 8.91 -8.00
C GLY A 95 6.74 9.62 -9.08
N LYS A 96 6.16 10.62 -9.73
CA LYS A 96 6.89 11.44 -10.71
C LYS A 96 7.60 12.61 -10.04
N ASP A 97 8.85 12.84 -10.40
CA ASP A 97 9.54 14.07 -10.01
C ASP A 97 9.02 15.29 -10.80
N LYS A 98 9.64 16.46 -10.57
CA LYS A 98 9.27 17.71 -11.26
C LYS A 98 9.50 17.66 -12.77
N SER A 99 10.39 16.80 -13.26
CA SER A 99 10.62 16.54 -14.69
C SER A 99 9.66 15.51 -15.28
N GLY A 100 8.81 14.87 -14.46
CA GLY A 100 7.87 13.85 -14.91
C GLY A 100 8.45 12.44 -14.96
N VAL A 101 9.69 12.24 -14.51
CA VAL A 101 10.38 10.95 -14.47
C VAL A 101 9.93 10.16 -13.25
N ILE A 102 9.70 8.86 -13.42
CA ILE A 102 9.33 7.97 -12.32
C ILE A 102 10.53 7.80 -11.38
N THR A 103 10.31 8.04 -10.10
CA THR A 103 11.31 7.94 -9.04
C THR A 103 10.72 7.38 -7.76
N LEU A 104 11.56 6.64 -7.02
CA LEU A 104 11.23 6.15 -5.69
C LEU A 104 11.04 7.27 -4.68
N GLN A 105 10.02 7.12 -3.85
CA GLN A 105 9.76 7.99 -2.71
C GLN A 105 10.32 7.35 -1.44
N LYS A 106 10.92 8.18 -0.58
CA LYS A 106 11.60 7.75 0.66
C LYS A 106 11.09 8.41 1.92
N ASP A 107 10.08 9.25 1.80
CA ASP A 107 9.41 9.87 2.93
C ASP A 107 8.21 9.04 3.38
N VAL A 108 7.87 9.25 4.64
CA VAL A 108 6.75 8.63 5.33
C VAL A 108 5.75 9.72 5.69
N TYR A 109 4.47 9.44 5.47
CA TYR A 109 3.38 10.30 5.92
C TYR A 109 2.48 9.53 6.87
N SER A 110 1.93 10.22 7.86
CA SER A 110 0.86 9.71 8.70
C SER A 110 -0.43 10.50 8.46
N TYR A 111 -1.55 9.80 8.38
CA TYR A 111 -2.89 10.37 8.43
C TYR A 111 -3.49 10.12 9.80
N ASP A 112 -3.86 11.18 10.50
CA ASP A 112 -4.60 11.13 11.76
C ASP A 112 -6.09 10.97 11.46
N ILE A 113 -6.66 9.80 11.77
CA ILE A 113 -8.04 9.45 11.44
C ILE A 113 -9.04 10.38 12.15
N ALA A 114 -8.75 10.77 13.39
CA ALA A 114 -9.63 11.62 14.18
C ALA A 114 -9.65 13.07 13.68
N LYS A 115 -8.54 13.52 13.08
CA LYS A 115 -8.39 14.91 12.61
C LYS A 115 -8.59 15.09 11.11
N ASP A 116 -8.75 14.00 10.36
CA ASP A 116 -8.81 14.01 8.91
C ASP A 116 -7.65 14.81 8.29
N LYS A 117 -6.42 14.46 8.68
CA LYS A 117 -5.23 15.25 8.31
C LYS A 117 -3.98 14.42 8.09
N TRP A 118 -3.30 14.70 6.99
CA TRP A 118 -1.96 14.19 6.69
C TRP A 118 -0.86 15.05 7.32
N GLU A 119 0.21 14.38 7.74
CA GLU A 119 1.44 14.96 8.26
C GLU A 119 2.65 14.24 7.65
N LYS A 120 3.63 15.00 7.17
CA LYS A 120 4.92 14.45 6.74
C LYS A 120 5.75 14.16 7.98
N LEU A 121 6.22 12.92 8.12
CA LEU A 121 7.12 12.56 9.22
C LEU A 121 8.56 12.89 8.85
N MET A 122 9.31 13.42 9.81
CA MET A 122 10.75 13.71 9.67
C MET A 122 11.58 12.43 9.84
N THR A 123 11.30 11.44 9.00
CA THR A 123 11.99 10.15 8.96
C THR A 123 12.11 9.68 7.52
N ARG A 124 13.07 8.78 7.29
CA ARG A 124 13.25 8.09 6.01
C ARG A 124 13.61 6.63 6.28
N PRO A 125 12.98 5.66 5.60
CA PRO A 125 13.44 4.28 5.63
C PRO A 125 14.88 4.21 5.11
N PRO A 126 15.72 3.33 5.67
CA PRO A 126 17.11 3.17 5.23
C PRO A 126 17.22 2.52 3.84
N VAL A 127 16.13 1.90 3.36
CA VAL A 127 16.04 1.22 2.07
C VAL A 127 14.89 1.78 1.25
N SER A 128 14.93 1.56 -0.06
CA SER A 128 13.84 1.97 -0.95
C SER A 128 12.66 1.02 -0.86
N LEU A 129 11.46 1.60 -0.88
CA LEU A 129 10.23 0.90 -0.56
C LEU A 129 9.24 1.02 -1.72
N ALA A 130 9.46 0.31 -2.83
CA ALA A 130 8.44 0.07 -3.85
C ALA A 130 8.44 -1.41 -4.25
N GLY A 131 7.25 -2.01 -4.40
CA GLY A 131 7.10 -3.47 -4.48
C GLY A 131 7.39 -4.19 -3.16
N HIS A 132 7.55 -3.44 -2.08
CA HIS A 132 7.78 -3.94 -0.72
C HIS A 132 6.47 -4.36 -0.06
N VAL A 133 6.58 -5.06 1.07
CA VAL A 133 5.45 -5.34 1.97
C VAL A 133 5.70 -4.68 3.32
N SER A 134 4.61 -4.29 4.00
CA SER A 134 4.64 -3.79 5.37
C SER A 134 3.61 -4.52 6.22
N PHE A 135 3.97 -4.84 7.46
CA PHE A 135 3.10 -5.51 8.43
C PHE A 135 3.39 -5.01 9.85
N ILE A 136 2.49 -5.27 10.78
CA ILE A 136 2.64 -4.86 12.18
C ILE A 136 3.24 -6.01 12.98
N HIS A 137 4.27 -5.71 13.78
CA HIS A 137 4.82 -6.62 14.77
C HIS A 137 5.15 -5.85 16.04
N ASN A 138 4.60 -6.30 17.19
CA ASN A 138 4.79 -5.67 18.51
C ASN A 138 4.56 -4.14 18.51
N GLY A 139 3.50 -3.68 17.85
CA GLY A 139 3.16 -2.25 17.77
C GLY A 139 4.00 -1.42 16.80
N HIS A 140 4.89 -2.05 16.02
CA HIS A 140 5.75 -1.37 15.06
C HIS A 140 5.42 -1.81 13.63
N ALA A 141 5.51 -0.88 12.69
CA ALA A 141 5.53 -1.22 11.27
C ALA A 141 6.89 -1.83 10.90
N VAL A 142 6.87 -3.01 10.28
CA VAL A 142 8.03 -3.68 9.71
C VAL A 142 7.84 -3.72 8.20
N SER A 143 8.81 -3.20 7.46
CA SER A 143 8.83 -3.21 5.99
C SER A 143 9.98 -4.05 5.47
N THR A 144 9.74 -4.85 4.44
CA THR A 144 10.77 -5.69 3.81
C THR A 144 10.52 -5.87 2.31
N GLY A 145 11.57 -6.29 1.60
CA GLY A 145 11.60 -6.39 0.15
C GLY A 145 11.70 -5.03 -0.53
N GLY A 146 11.21 -4.98 -1.77
CA GLY A 146 11.29 -3.82 -2.64
C GLY A 146 12.51 -3.83 -3.57
N VAL A 147 12.65 -2.76 -4.35
CA VAL A 147 13.66 -2.62 -5.39
C VAL A 147 14.86 -1.79 -4.94
N ASN A 148 16.00 -2.03 -5.57
CA ASN A 148 17.19 -1.21 -5.41
C ASN A 148 16.98 0.18 -6.03
N GLU A 149 17.27 1.22 -5.26
CA GLU A 149 17.01 2.59 -5.66
C GLU A 149 17.78 3.03 -6.89
N ASN A 150 19.08 2.76 -6.89
CA ASN A 150 19.99 3.30 -7.89
C ASN A 150 19.67 2.69 -9.25
N ILE A 151 19.35 1.39 -9.24
CA ILE A 151 18.97 0.64 -10.44
C ILE A 151 17.60 1.10 -10.93
N PHE A 152 16.62 1.20 -10.03
CA PHE A 152 15.26 1.59 -10.42
C PHE A 152 15.21 3.02 -10.96
N ASN A 153 15.76 4.00 -10.23
CA ASN A 153 15.78 5.39 -10.67
C ASN A 153 16.66 5.56 -11.92
N GLY A 154 17.79 4.85 -12.00
CA GLY A 154 18.65 4.83 -13.19
C GLY A 154 17.92 4.36 -14.43
N TYR A 155 17.17 3.25 -14.33
CA TYR A 155 16.37 2.73 -15.44
C TYR A 155 15.39 3.77 -15.98
N PHE A 156 14.58 4.39 -15.11
CA PHE A 156 13.59 5.36 -15.57
C PHE A 156 14.22 6.66 -16.09
N SER A 157 15.38 7.05 -15.55
CA SER A 157 16.17 8.16 -16.10
C SER A 157 16.67 7.84 -17.52
N ASP A 158 17.27 6.67 -17.73
CA ASP A 158 17.82 6.27 -19.02
C ASP A 158 16.73 6.05 -20.09
N VAL A 159 15.55 5.54 -19.68
CA VAL A 159 14.38 5.42 -20.55
C VAL A 159 13.85 6.80 -20.98
N GLU A 160 13.83 7.78 -20.08
CA GLU A 160 13.41 9.14 -20.46
C GLU A 160 14.44 9.78 -21.41
N LEU A 161 15.74 9.56 -21.18
CA LEU A 161 16.81 10.04 -22.08
C LEU A 161 16.79 9.36 -23.46
N SER A 162 16.31 8.12 -23.56
CA SER A 162 16.23 7.38 -24.82
C SER A 162 14.96 7.64 -25.63
N LYS A 163 14.05 8.47 -25.12
CA LYS A 163 12.74 8.70 -25.71
C LYS A 163 12.85 9.25 -27.13
N GLY A 164 12.08 8.65 -28.04
CA GLY A 164 12.16 8.95 -29.48
C GLY A 164 13.23 8.15 -30.24
N ASN A 165 14.01 7.30 -29.55
CA ASN A 165 14.95 6.37 -30.16
C ASN A 165 14.66 4.93 -29.68
N SER A 166 13.96 4.15 -30.50
CA SER A 166 13.55 2.78 -30.15
C SER A 166 14.74 1.85 -29.92
N ALA A 167 15.76 1.89 -30.78
CA ALA A 167 16.96 1.06 -30.64
C ALA A 167 17.73 1.36 -29.34
N LEU A 168 17.81 2.63 -28.95
CA LEU A 168 18.41 3.02 -27.68
C LEU A 168 17.55 2.55 -26.50
N THR A 169 16.23 2.69 -26.58
CA THR A 169 15.29 2.23 -25.55
C THR A 169 15.37 0.71 -25.36
N GLU A 170 15.45 -0.06 -26.45
CA GLU A 170 15.65 -1.52 -26.40
C GLU A 170 17.00 -1.88 -25.77
N LYS A 171 18.06 -1.13 -26.08
CA LYS A 171 19.36 -1.29 -25.42
C LYS A 171 19.26 -1.04 -23.93
N VAL A 172 18.64 0.06 -23.49
CA VAL A 172 18.42 0.36 -22.07
C VAL A 172 17.66 -0.79 -21.40
N ASN A 173 16.54 -1.23 -21.97
CA ASN A 173 15.76 -2.34 -21.41
C ASN A 173 16.62 -3.60 -21.24
N ARG A 174 17.37 -4.00 -22.27
CA ARG A 174 18.26 -5.16 -22.18
C ARG A 174 19.31 -4.97 -21.07
N ASP A 175 19.98 -3.81 -21.04
CA ASP A 175 21.09 -3.56 -20.12
C ASP A 175 20.66 -3.55 -18.63
N TYR A 176 19.39 -3.24 -18.35
CA TYR A 176 18.81 -3.35 -17.01
C TYR A 176 18.25 -4.74 -16.73
N PHE A 177 17.42 -5.31 -17.61
CA PHE A 177 16.72 -6.59 -17.35
C PHE A 177 17.57 -7.85 -17.58
N SER A 178 18.78 -7.73 -18.12
CA SER A 178 19.73 -8.84 -18.26
C SER A 178 20.83 -8.86 -17.20
N LYS A 179 20.75 -8.01 -16.16
CA LYS A 179 21.74 -8.00 -15.08
C LYS A 179 21.67 -9.28 -14.23
N PRO A 180 22.83 -9.82 -13.79
CA PRO A 180 22.86 -10.84 -12.74
C PRO A 180 22.12 -10.38 -11.49
N VAL A 181 21.55 -11.31 -10.73
CA VAL A 181 20.82 -10.97 -9.49
C VAL A 181 21.71 -10.30 -8.43
N ASP A 182 23.02 -10.58 -8.45
CA ASP A 182 24.00 -9.98 -7.54
C ASP A 182 24.27 -8.50 -7.86
N ASP A 183 23.93 -8.07 -9.08
CA ASP A 183 24.00 -6.68 -9.52
C ASP A 183 22.68 -5.93 -9.28
N TYR A 184 21.67 -6.59 -8.69
CA TYR A 184 20.37 -6.02 -8.32
C TYR A 184 20.30 -5.58 -6.85
#